data_AF-A0A803TG80-F1
#
_entry.id   AF-A0A803TG80-F1
#
_cell.length_a   1.000
_cell.length_b   1.000
_cell.length_c   1.000
_cell.angle_alpha   90.00
_cell.angle_beta   90.00
_cell.angle_gamma   90.00
#
_symmetry.space_group_name_H-M   'P 1'
#
loop_
_entity.id
_entity.type
_entity.pdbx_description
1 polymer ?
#
loop_
_entity_poly.entity_id
_entity_poly.type
_entity_poly.pdbx_seq_one_letter_code
_entity_poly.pdbx_strand_id
1 'polypeptide(L)'
;HKREFAKEKWITYKQMWKTKLKYSSSLKIKENWYKMFFRWYLTSQKLSKYYKNQNKECWKCGVKVGTFLHAWWECKEIKKFWKKIHDHSQKNLNRKFDLKPEYYLLNLMDIELGRNKDILFFHMTGLLHKDH
;
A
#
# COMPACT_ATOMS: atom_id res chain seq x y z
N HIS A 1 -7.59 -22.35 -14.19
CA HIS A 1 -7.98 -21.48 -13.05
C HIS A 1 -6.83 -20.95 -12.18
N LYS A 2 -6.24 -21.70 -11.20
CA LYS A 2 -5.17 -21.16 -10.31
C LYS A 2 -3.90 -20.68 -11.04
N ARG A 3 -3.51 -21.38 -12.12
CA ARG A 3 -2.33 -21.02 -12.96
C ARG A 3 -2.58 -19.81 -13.85
N GLU A 4 -3.80 -19.61 -14.35
CA GLU A 4 -4.16 -18.43 -15.16
C GLU A 4 -4.24 -17.18 -14.30
N PHE A 5 -4.86 -17.28 -13.13
CA PHE A 5 -4.89 -16.20 -12.14
C PHE A 5 -3.47 -15.77 -11.69
N ALA A 6 -2.56 -16.73 -11.54
CA ALA A 6 -1.16 -16.43 -11.22
C ALA A 6 -0.43 -15.72 -12.39
N LYS A 7 -0.73 -16.10 -13.64
CA LYS A 7 -0.17 -15.45 -14.84
C LYS A 7 -0.66 -14.01 -15.01
N GLU A 8 -1.96 -13.77 -14.86
CA GLU A 8 -2.55 -12.42 -14.94
C GLU A 8 -1.98 -11.47 -13.89
N LYS A 9 -1.85 -11.95 -12.65
CA LYS A 9 -1.18 -11.20 -11.59
C LYS A 9 0.27 -10.90 -11.95
N TRP A 10 1.03 -11.87 -12.44
CA TRP A 10 2.42 -11.67 -12.86
C TRP A 10 2.58 -10.63 -13.97
N ILE A 11 1.72 -10.67 -14.99
CA ILE A 11 1.72 -9.69 -16.09
C ILE A 11 1.45 -8.29 -15.53
N THR A 12 0.44 -8.16 -14.69
CA THR A 12 0.09 -6.90 -14.02
C THR A 12 1.28 -6.39 -13.18
N TYR A 13 1.90 -7.25 -12.40
CA TYR A 13 3.09 -6.93 -11.61
C TYR A 13 4.27 -6.46 -12.44
N LYS A 14 4.55 -7.13 -13.56
CA LYS A 14 5.64 -6.75 -14.48
C LYS A 14 5.37 -5.40 -15.14
N GLN A 15 4.11 -5.11 -15.48
CA GLN A 15 3.68 -3.83 -16.03
C GLN A 15 3.91 -2.69 -15.02
N MET A 16 3.50 -2.90 -13.77
CA MET A 16 3.67 -1.91 -12.70
C MET A 16 5.14 -1.64 -12.40
N TRP A 17 5.97 -2.70 -12.33
CA TRP A 17 7.40 -2.54 -12.13
C TRP A 17 8.04 -1.65 -13.20
N LYS A 18 7.67 -1.86 -14.47
CA LYS A 18 8.20 -1.09 -15.60
C LYS A 18 7.71 0.36 -15.62
N THR A 19 6.56 0.66 -15.02
CA THR A 19 5.88 1.96 -15.11
C THR A 19 5.98 2.75 -13.81
N LYS A 20 5.38 2.25 -12.72
CA LYS A 20 5.25 2.93 -11.42
C LYS A 20 6.59 3.25 -10.76
N LEU A 21 7.57 2.33 -10.82
CA LEU A 21 8.90 2.59 -10.25
C LEU A 21 9.65 3.73 -10.96
N LYS A 22 9.23 4.13 -12.16
CA LYS A 22 9.78 5.29 -12.88
C LYS A 22 9.11 6.60 -12.47
N TYR A 23 8.01 6.57 -11.72
CA TYR A 23 7.27 7.77 -11.33
C TYR A 23 7.96 8.58 -10.23
N SER A 24 8.91 7.98 -9.51
CA SER A 24 9.68 8.66 -8.49
C SER A 24 11.16 8.30 -8.57
N SER A 25 12.02 9.29 -8.41
CA SER A 25 13.46 9.09 -8.18
C SER A 25 13.78 8.84 -6.69
N SER A 26 12.83 9.09 -5.78
CA SER A 26 13.04 8.95 -4.33
C SER A 26 13.22 7.48 -3.94
N LEU A 27 14.37 7.17 -3.35
CA LEU A 27 14.66 5.85 -2.79
C LEU A 27 13.65 5.45 -1.71
N LYS A 28 13.23 6.41 -0.88
CA LYS A 28 12.28 6.15 0.22
C LYS A 28 10.91 5.69 -0.28
N ILE A 29 10.38 6.31 -1.33
CA ILE A 29 9.10 5.90 -1.93
C ILE A 29 9.23 4.50 -2.54
N LYS A 30 10.33 4.22 -3.24
CA LYS A 30 10.59 2.89 -3.82
C LYS A 30 10.70 1.81 -2.75
N GLU A 31 11.43 2.09 -1.67
CA GLU A 31 11.58 1.18 -0.53
C GLU A 31 10.21 0.86 0.11
N ASN A 32 9.38 1.88 0.34
CA ASN A 32 8.02 1.68 0.86
C ASN A 32 7.16 0.84 -0.09
N TRP A 33 7.24 1.09 -1.39
CA TRP A 33 6.52 0.30 -2.37
C TRP A 33 6.98 -1.15 -2.39
N TYR A 34 8.29 -1.41 -2.34
CA TYR A 34 8.81 -2.76 -2.12
C TYR A 34 8.27 -3.35 -0.81
N LYS A 35 8.12 -2.53 0.26
CA LYS A 35 7.61 -2.93 1.61
C LYS A 35 6.25 -3.55 1.49
N MET A 36 5.42 -2.95 0.65
CA MET A 36 4.10 -3.43 0.39
C MET A 36 4.11 -4.64 -0.54
N PHE A 37 4.83 -4.51 -1.66
CA PHE A 37 4.81 -5.46 -2.75
C PHE A 37 5.34 -6.85 -2.35
N PHE A 38 6.52 -6.90 -1.74
CA PHE A 38 7.16 -8.15 -1.32
C PHE A 38 6.75 -8.58 0.09
N ARG A 39 5.93 -7.79 0.79
CA ARG A 39 5.56 -8.01 2.20
C ARG A 39 6.77 -8.16 3.13
N TRP A 40 7.94 -7.62 2.77
CA TRP A 40 9.16 -7.58 3.58
C TRP A 40 9.10 -6.57 4.74
N TYR A 41 8.03 -5.77 4.88
CA TYR A 41 7.83 -4.93 6.06
C TYR A 41 7.89 -5.76 7.36
N LEU A 42 8.69 -5.28 8.32
CA LEU A 42 8.82 -5.87 9.66
C LEU A 42 7.66 -5.41 10.52
N THR A 43 6.74 -6.33 10.78
CA THR A 43 5.60 -6.06 11.65
C THR A 43 5.92 -6.45 13.08
N SER A 44 5.17 -5.90 14.06
CA SER A 44 5.34 -6.30 15.46
C SER A 44 5.14 -7.80 15.67
N GLN A 45 4.22 -8.42 14.93
CA GLN A 45 4.07 -9.89 14.92
C GLN A 45 5.32 -10.63 14.43
N LYS A 46 6.02 -10.13 13.40
CA LYS A 46 7.27 -10.76 12.92
C LYS A 46 8.37 -10.56 13.96
N LEU A 47 8.54 -9.34 14.44
CA LEU A 47 9.58 -9.00 15.41
C LEU A 47 9.43 -9.76 16.73
N SER A 48 8.19 -9.97 17.20
CA SER A 48 7.93 -10.76 18.41
C SER A 48 8.36 -12.23 18.31
N LYS A 49 8.60 -12.74 17.10
CA LYS A 49 9.12 -14.10 16.89
C LYS A 49 10.65 -14.17 16.92
N TYR A 50 11.33 -13.06 16.58
CA TYR A 50 12.79 -13.02 16.52
C TYR A 50 13.42 -12.57 17.84
N TYR A 51 12.76 -11.65 18.56
CA TYR A 51 13.29 -11.08 19.79
C TYR A 51 12.45 -11.51 21.00
N LYS A 52 13.13 -11.94 22.06
CA LYS A 52 12.48 -12.26 23.35
C LYS A 52 11.80 -11.00 23.92
N ASN A 53 10.64 -11.18 24.57
CA ASN A 53 9.88 -10.12 25.26
C ASN A 53 9.37 -8.96 24.38
N GLN A 54 9.31 -9.12 23.06
CA GLN A 54 8.72 -8.10 22.18
C GLN A 54 7.19 -8.19 22.13
N ASN A 55 6.52 -7.05 22.26
CA ASN A 55 5.06 -6.96 22.17
C ASN A 55 4.61 -7.16 20.71
N LYS A 56 3.68 -8.10 20.50
CA LYS A 56 3.09 -8.43 19.19
C LYS A 56 1.97 -7.48 18.75
N GLU A 57 1.54 -6.57 19.62
CA GLU A 57 0.49 -5.59 19.34
C GLU A 57 0.91 -4.62 18.25
N CYS A 58 -0.07 -4.12 17.50
CA CYS A 58 0.13 -3.16 16.43
C CYS A 58 0.63 -1.85 17.02
N TRP A 59 1.77 -1.35 16.55
CA TRP A 59 2.33 -0.06 16.98
C TRP A 59 1.41 1.14 16.77
N LYS A 60 0.41 1.00 15.90
CA LYS A 60 -0.52 2.09 15.57
C LYS A 60 -1.72 2.15 16.51
N CYS A 61 -2.25 1.00 16.92
CA CYS A 61 -3.47 0.96 17.72
C CYS A 61 -3.30 0.37 19.12
N GLY A 62 -2.22 -0.36 19.39
CA GLY A 62 -1.92 -0.98 20.69
C GLY A 62 -2.93 -2.04 21.16
N VAL A 63 -3.83 -2.52 20.29
CA VAL A 63 -4.94 -3.40 20.72
C VAL A 63 -4.94 -4.76 20.02
N LYS A 64 -4.75 -4.78 18.69
CA LYS A 64 -4.72 -6.03 17.92
C LYS A 64 -3.28 -6.40 17.58
N VAL A 65 -3.04 -7.68 17.28
CA VAL A 65 -1.76 -8.15 16.76
C VAL A 65 -1.41 -7.38 15.48
N GLY A 66 -0.20 -6.82 15.41
CA GLY A 66 0.29 -6.12 14.23
C GLY A 66 0.68 -7.11 13.15
N THR A 67 -0.31 -7.68 12.45
CA THR A 67 -0.08 -8.39 11.19
C THR A 67 0.17 -7.37 10.08
N PHE A 68 0.66 -7.83 8.92
CA PHE A 68 0.90 -6.95 7.78
C PHE A 68 -0.38 -6.25 7.32
N LEU A 69 -1.45 -7.00 7.09
CA LEU A 69 -2.72 -6.44 6.63
C LEU A 69 -3.37 -5.54 7.69
N HIS A 70 -3.25 -5.91 8.97
CA HIS A 70 -3.73 -5.06 10.05
C HIS A 70 -2.99 -3.72 10.08
N ALA A 71 -1.66 -3.75 10.08
CA ALA A 71 -0.83 -2.55 10.15
C ALA A 71 -1.03 -1.62 8.95
N TRP A 72 -1.43 -2.11 7.79
CA TRP A 72 -1.51 -1.31 6.56
C TRP A 72 -2.92 -1.02 6.07
N TRP A 73 -3.94 -1.73 6.56
CA TRP A 73 -5.30 -1.56 6.06
C TRP A 73 -6.36 -1.66 7.16
N GLU A 74 -6.35 -2.71 7.97
CA GLU A 74 -7.49 -3.00 8.85
C GLU A 74 -7.45 -2.23 10.17
N CYS A 75 -6.28 -1.74 10.59
CA CYS A 75 -6.12 -0.95 11.79
C CYS A 75 -7.03 0.27 11.78
N LYS A 76 -7.72 0.53 12.91
CA LYS A 76 -8.68 1.64 13.04
C LYS A 76 -8.07 3.00 12.69
N GLU A 77 -6.84 3.27 13.11
CA GLU A 77 -6.16 4.53 12.83
C GLU A 77 -5.77 4.64 11.35
N ILE A 78 -5.39 3.51 10.74
CA ILE A 78 -5.06 3.44 9.31
C ILE A 78 -6.29 3.53 8.42
N LYS A 79 -7.43 2.99 8.83
CA LYS A 79 -8.70 3.18 8.10
C LYS A 79 -9.09 4.66 8.05
N LYS A 80 -8.97 5.38 9.16
CA LYS A 80 -9.23 6.83 9.20
C LYS A 80 -8.29 7.57 8.24
N PHE A 81 -7.02 7.19 8.23
CA PHE A 81 -6.03 7.72 7.32
C PHE A 81 -6.42 7.51 5.86
N TRP A 82 -6.63 6.25 5.44
CA TRP A 82 -6.98 5.95 4.05
C TRP A 82 -8.27 6.59 3.60
N LYS A 83 -9.26 6.76 4.49
CA LYS A 83 -10.49 7.51 4.17
C LYS A 83 -10.19 8.95 3.78
N LYS A 84 -9.34 9.66 4.53
CA LYS A 84 -8.94 11.04 4.19
C LYS A 84 -8.22 11.10 2.84
N ILE A 85 -7.32 10.16 2.58
CA ILE A 85 -6.57 10.09 1.32
C ILE A 85 -7.48 9.75 0.16
N HIS A 86 -8.49 8.90 0.39
CA HIS A 86 -9.50 8.57 -0.59
C HIS A 86 -10.31 9.77 -1.01
N ASP A 87 -10.86 10.51 -0.05
CA ASP A 87 -11.64 11.72 -0.31
C ASP A 87 -10.79 12.76 -1.05
N HIS A 88 -9.52 12.92 -0.66
CA HIS A 88 -8.60 13.81 -1.36
C HIS A 88 -8.27 13.33 -2.79
N SER A 89 -8.04 12.03 -2.98
CA SER A 89 -7.72 11.45 -4.28
C SER A 89 -8.89 11.62 -5.25
N GLN A 90 -10.11 11.35 -4.81
CA GLN A 90 -11.30 11.50 -5.66
C GLN A 90 -11.50 12.94 -6.14
N LYS A 91 -11.28 13.92 -5.25
CA LYS A 91 -11.32 15.35 -5.59
C LYS A 91 -10.25 15.73 -6.61
N ASN A 92 -9.00 15.36 -6.38
CA ASN A 92 -7.88 15.73 -7.27
C ASN A 92 -7.96 15.04 -8.64
N LEU A 93 -8.41 13.80 -8.68
CA LEU A 93 -8.53 13.03 -9.93
C LEU A 93 -9.80 13.41 -10.70
N ASN A 94 -10.75 14.07 -10.05
CA ASN A 94 -12.12 14.30 -10.52
C ASN A 94 -12.77 12.98 -10.97
N ARG A 95 -12.65 11.95 -10.12
CA ARG A 95 -13.14 10.59 -10.37
C ARG A 95 -13.63 9.96 -9.06
N LYS A 96 -14.79 9.30 -9.10
CA LYS A 96 -15.26 8.44 -8.01
C LYS A 96 -14.83 7.01 -8.27
N PHE A 97 -14.40 6.32 -7.23
CA PHE A 97 -13.96 4.93 -7.24
C PHE A 97 -14.02 4.36 -5.82
N ASP A 98 -13.92 3.05 -5.66
CA ASP A 98 -14.07 2.39 -4.36
C ASP A 98 -12.82 2.55 -3.46
N LEU A 99 -13.01 2.45 -2.15
CA LEU A 99 -11.90 2.36 -1.20
C LEU A 99 -11.39 0.92 -1.08
N LYS A 100 -10.47 0.52 -1.97
CA LYS A 100 -9.89 -0.84 -2.00
C LYS A 100 -8.41 -0.88 -1.61
N PRO A 101 -7.96 -1.88 -0.84
CA PRO A 101 -6.55 -2.00 -0.46
C PRO A 101 -5.63 -2.14 -1.68
N GLU A 102 -6.10 -2.77 -2.75
CA GLU A 102 -5.35 -2.94 -4.01
C GLU A 102 -4.97 -1.59 -4.62
N TYR A 103 -5.84 -0.58 -4.53
CA TYR A 103 -5.56 0.74 -5.07
C TYR A 103 -4.48 1.45 -4.25
N TYR A 104 -4.59 1.41 -2.93
CA TYR A 104 -3.73 2.21 -2.05
C TYR A 104 -2.41 1.53 -1.70
N LEU A 105 -2.43 0.21 -1.47
CA LEU A 105 -1.22 -0.53 -1.08
C LEU A 105 -0.39 -0.94 -2.30
N LEU A 106 -1.05 -1.19 -3.44
CA LEU A 106 -0.37 -1.70 -4.62
C LEU A 106 -0.39 -0.69 -5.78
N ASN A 107 -1.29 0.29 -5.83
CA ASN A 107 -1.55 1.12 -7.02
C ASN A 107 -2.15 0.32 -8.20
N LEU A 108 -3.01 -0.65 -7.88
CA LEU A 108 -3.73 -1.51 -8.84
C LEU A 108 -5.14 -1.02 -9.12
N MET A 109 -5.26 0.14 -9.75
CA MET A 109 -6.55 0.68 -10.09
C MET A 109 -7.13 0.03 -11.35
N ASP A 110 -8.41 -0.30 -11.30
CA ASP A 110 -9.23 -0.75 -12.43
C ASP A 110 -9.80 0.42 -13.24
N ILE A 111 -9.59 1.65 -12.77
CA ILE A 111 -9.89 2.88 -13.52
C ILE A 111 -8.70 3.32 -14.35
N GLU A 112 -8.94 3.61 -15.63
CA GLU A 112 -7.92 4.15 -16.51
C GLU A 112 -7.66 5.63 -16.16
N LEU A 113 -6.44 5.90 -15.69
CA LEU A 113 -5.95 7.25 -15.47
C LEU A 113 -4.95 7.61 -16.56
N GLY A 114 -5.10 8.81 -17.13
CA GLY A 114 -4.03 9.39 -17.96
C GLY A 114 -2.73 9.51 -17.15
N ARG A 115 -1.58 9.41 -17.83
CA ARG A 115 -0.23 9.32 -17.21
C ARG A 115 -0.01 10.30 -16.05
N ASN A 116 -0.38 11.57 -16.21
CA ASN A 116 -0.16 12.60 -15.18
C ASN A 116 -1.00 12.35 -13.91
N LYS A 117 -2.26 11.94 -14.09
CA LYS A 117 -3.15 11.59 -12.97
C LYS A 117 -2.67 10.33 -12.26
N ASP A 118 -2.14 9.38 -13.02
CA ASP A 118 -1.61 8.14 -12.49
C ASP A 118 -0.32 8.36 -11.67
N ILE A 119 0.56 9.24 -12.14
CA ILE A 119 1.73 9.72 -11.39
C ILE A 119 1.29 10.43 -10.11
N LEU A 120 0.31 11.34 -10.20
CA LEU A 120 -0.22 12.06 -9.05
C LEU A 120 -0.76 11.09 -7.98
N PHE A 121 -1.55 10.10 -8.40
CA PHE A 121 -2.07 9.08 -7.49
C PHE A 121 -0.96 8.25 -6.84
N PHE A 122 0.07 7.87 -7.59
CA PHE A 122 1.24 7.17 -7.05
C PHE A 122 1.96 7.98 -5.97
N HIS A 123 2.15 9.29 -6.17
CA HIS A 123 2.78 10.14 -5.15
C HIS A 123 1.89 10.36 -3.93
N MET A 124 0.58 10.54 -4.14
CA MET A 124 -0.39 10.67 -3.04
C MET A 124 -0.38 9.41 -2.15
N THR A 125 -0.26 8.21 -2.73
CA THR A 125 -0.20 6.96 -1.96
C THR A 125 1.20 6.68 -1.38
N GLY A 126 2.27 7.05 -2.09
CA GLY A 126 3.65 6.75 -1.71
C GLY A 126 4.28 7.65 -0.63
N LEU A 127 3.94 8.95 -0.58
CA LEU A 127 4.52 9.93 0.35
C LEU A 127 4.07 9.79 1.80
N LEU A 128 3.05 8.97 2.01
CA LEU A 128 2.19 8.96 3.17
C LEU A 128 2.48 7.84 4.18
N HIS A 129 3.43 6.99 3.84
CA HIS A 129 4.00 5.95 4.71
C HIS A 129 5.06 6.51 5.68
N LYS A 130 5.17 7.84 5.84
CA LYS A 130 6.29 8.49 6.52
C LYS A 130 6.18 8.44 8.05
N ASP A 131 4.99 8.50 8.64
CA ASP A 131 4.84 8.81 10.08
C ASP A 131 3.69 8.07 10.80
N HIS A 132 3.50 6.79 10.52
CA HIS A 132 2.66 5.93 11.36
C HIS A 132 3.31 4.57 11.57
#